data_AF-A0A8T2IBB4-F1
#
_entry.id   AF-A0A8T2IBB4-F1
#
_cell.length_a   1.000
_cell.length_b   1.000
_cell.length_c   1.000
_cell.angle_alpha   90.00
_cell.angle_beta   90.00
_cell.angle_gamma   90.00
#
_symmetry.space_group_name_H-M   'P 1'
#
loop_
_entity.id
_entity.type
_entity.pdbx_description
1 polymer ?
#
loop_
_entity_poly.entity_id
_entity_poly.type
_entity_poly.pdbx_seq_one_letter_code
_entity_poly.pdbx_strand_id
1 'polypeptide(L)'
;MKDLENYDKERHNEFKRYEMLKEHERREYLKSLDEETKKLEEERFETMKKKHRDHPKINHPGSKDQLKEVWEEADGLDPNDFSAKTFFKLHDPNNDGFLDENELEALFTRELEKAYNSKNEEDDMIEMEEERLRMREHVMMEIDLNKDRLISWDEFMKYTNQKEFLEDEGWETVDEKPAFSEEELQEFERQLLENEMELKRKAHELHKQKEELVKKHEVHQALKEELNQVKQHIEEKKQQKNTPAPPVKDPSLKLQPPESAQPLSTGHLPDSGISQSLL
;
A
#
# COMPACT_ATOMS: atom_id res chain seq x y z
N MET A 1 -2.40 5.92 -22.27
CA MET A 1 -2.69 7.35 -21.97
C MET A 1 -3.53 7.49 -20.71
N LYS A 2 -4.85 7.21 -20.69
CA LYS A 2 -5.69 7.39 -19.48
C LYS A 2 -5.24 6.61 -18.23
N ASP A 3 -4.60 5.47 -18.40
CA ASP A 3 -4.22 4.60 -17.27
C ASP A 3 -3.05 5.16 -16.45
N LEU A 4 -2.12 5.85 -17.12
CA LEU A 4 -0.90 6.36 -16.50
C LEU A 4 -1.08 7.79 -15.96
N GLU A 5 -1.85 8.66 -16.63
CA GLU A 5 -2.27 9.93 -16.02
C GLU A 5 -3.08 9.71 -14.72
N ASN A 6 -3.86 8.62 -14.68
CA ASN A 6 -4.54 8.21 -13.45
C ASN A 6 -3.55 7.71 -12.39
N TYR A 7 -2.50 7.00 -12.78
CA TYR A 7 -1.45 6.55 -11.88
C TYR A 7 -0.70 7.73 -11.24
N ASP A 8 -0.27 8.68 -12.06
CA ASP A 8 0.41 9.89 -11.60
C ASP A 8 -0.49 10.68 -10.65
N LYS A 9 -1.76 10.86 -11.02
CA LYS A 9 -2.76 11.47 -10.15
C LYS A 9 -2.98 10.70 -8.85
N GLU A 10 -2.96 9.36 -8.89
CA GLU A 10 -3.09 8.53 -7.70
C GLU A 10 -1.89 8.72 -6.77
N ARG A 11 -0.67 8.77 -7.32
CA ARG A 11 0.56 9.10 -6.58
C ARG A 11 0.48 10.47 -5.89
N HIS A 12 0.05 11.51 -6.61
CA HIS A 12 -0.17 12.85 -6.02
C HIS A 12 -1.16 12.81 -4.84
N ASN A 13 -2.22 12.02 -4.96
CA ASN A 13 -3.20 11.88 -3.88
C ASN A 13 -2.65 11.08 -2.70
N GLU A 14 -1.83 10.06 -2.95
CA GLU A 14 -1.13 9.30 -1.91
C GLU A 14 -0.14 10.19 -1.16
N PHE A 15 0.67 10.97 -1.88
CA PHE A 15 1.58 11.95 -1.29
C PHE A 15 0.84 12.98 -0.45
N LYS A 16 -0.25 13.56 -0.97
CA LYS A 16 -1.09 14.49 -0.20
C LYS A 16 -1.62 13.85 1.09
N ARG A 17 -2.07 12.59 1.05
CA ARG A 17 -2.52 11.85 2.25
C ARG A 17 -1.38 11.58 3.22
N TYR A 18 -0.20 11.26 2.72
CA TYR A 18 1.00 11.06 3.51
C TYR A 18 1.35 12.33 4.30
N GLU A 19 1.40 13.48 3.62
CA GLU A 19 1.68 14.78 4.23
C GLU A 19 0.60 15.18 5.26
N MET A 20 -0.68 14.94 4.96
CA MET A 20 -1.76 15.17 5.93
C MET A 20 -1.64 14.26 7.16
N LEU A 21 -1.25 12.99 6.99
CA LEU A 21 -1.06 12.06 8.10
C LEU A 21 0.12 12.47 8.97
N LYS A 22 1.25 12.84 8.36
CA LYS A 22 2.44 13.34 9.05
C LYS A 22 2.14 14.58 9.89
N GLU A 23 1.39 15.54 9.35
CA GLU A 23 0.96 16.74 10.11
C GLU A 23 -0.06 16.39 11.20
N HIS A 24 -1.00 15.48 10.95
CA HIS A 24 -1.95 15.00 11.96
C HIS A 24 -1.23 14.35 13.15
N GLU A 25 -0.31 13.43 12.88
CA GLU A 25 0.49 12.77 13.92
C GLU A 25 1.32 13.78 14.71
N ARG A 26 1.91 14.77 14.04
CA ARG A 26 2.61 15.88 14.71
C ARG A 26 1.68 16.64 15.65
N ARG A 27 0.47 17.00 15.20
CA ARG A 27 -0.53 17.72 16.01
C ARG A 27 -0.97 16.90 17.22
N GLU A 28 -1.25 15.60 17.04
CA GLU A 28 -1.63 14.71 18.14
C GLU A 28 -0.48 14.50 19.13
N TYR A 29 0.76 14.35 18.65
CA TYR A 29 1.94 14.29 19.50
C TYR A 29 2.07 15.55 20.35
N LEU A 30 2.01 16.74 19.74
CA LEU A 30 2.09 18.02 20.47
C LEU A 30 0.95 18.22 21.48
N LYS A 31 -0.26 17.69 21.22
CA LYS A 31 -1.38 17.73 22.18
C LYS A 31 -1.14 16.85 23.41
N SER A 32 -0.31 15.82 23.30
CA SER A 32 0.00 14.89 24.40
C SER A 32 1.09 15.40 25.36
N LEU A 33 1.82 16.44 24.97
CA LEU A 33 2.96 16.98 25.71
C LEU A 33 2.55 18.12 26.65
N ASP A 34 3.40 18.38 27.66
CA ASP A 34 3.31 19.61 28.46
C ASP A 34 3.83 20.83 27.69
N GLU A 35 3.54 22.03 28.19
CA GLU A 35 3.85 23.29 27.50
C GLU A 35 5.35 23.54 27.26
N GLU A 36 6.22 23.11 28.19
CA GLU A 36 7.66 23.29 28.06
C GLU A 36 8.22 22.37 26.97
N THR A 37 7.85 21.08 27.04
CA THR A 37 8.26 20.08 26.05
C THR A 37 7.69 20.40 24.66
N LYS A 38 6.42 20.85 24.59
CA LYS A 38 5.77 21.24 23.33
C LYS A 38 6.55 22.35 22.63
N LYS A 39 6.97 23.40 23.35
CA LYS A 39 7.75 24.49 22.80
C LYS A 39 9.11 24.04 22.27
N LEU A 40 9.77 23.11 22.98
CA LEU A 40 11.05 22.55 22.55
C LEU A 40 10.91 21.75 21.25
N GLU A 41 9.86 20.95 21.12
CA GLU A 41 9.58 20.17 19.89
C GLU A 41 9.22 21.08 18.71
N GLU A 42 8.46 22.16 18.94
CA GLU A 42 8.19 23.16 17.90
C GLU A 42 9.47 23.85 17.42
N GLU A 43 10.39 24.21 18.32
CA GLU A 43 11.69 24.78 17.97
C GLU A 43 12.58 23.78 17.21
N ARG A 44 12.58 22.51 17.64
CA ARG A 44 13.28 21.42 16.94
C ARG A 44 12.73 21.29 15.52
N PHE A 45 11.42 21.23 15.34
CA PHE A 45 10.77 21.10 14.03
C PHE A 45 11.11 22.27 13.09
N GLU A 46 11.03 23.51 13.59
CA GLU A 46 11.45 24.69 12.83
C GLU A 46 12.93 24.67 12.45
N THR A 47 13.78 24.12 13.33
CA THR A 47 15.20 23.93 13.05
C THR A 47 15.40 22.89 11.95
N MET A 48 14.68 21.76 11.98
CA MET A 48 14.75 20.72 10.95
C MET A 48 14.29 21.27 9.58
N LYS A 49 13.17 22.01 9.54
CA LYS A 49 12.71 22.68 8.31
C LYS A 49 13.75 23.63 7.72
N LYS A 50 14.40 24.44 8.57
CA LYS A 50 15.44 25.36 8.12
C LYS A 50 16.67 24.64 7.59
N LYS A 51 17.05 23.52 8.19
CA LYS A 51 18.16 22.69 7.71
C LYS A 51 17.85 22.07 6.36
N HIS A 52 16.65 21.51 6.19
CA HIS A 52 16.23 20.93 4.92
C HIS A 52 16.29 21.98 3.79
N ARG A 53 15.76 23.17 4.04
CA ARG A 53 15.80 24.31 3.10
C ARG A 53 17.19 24.87 2.81
N ASP A 54 18.19 24.55 3.64
CA ASP A 54 19.57 25.02 3.45
C ASP A 54 20.33 24.05 2.54
N HIS A 55 19.89 23.98 1.30
CA HIS A 55 20.50 23.16 0.25
C HIS A 55 21.05 24.05 -0.89
N PRO A 56 22.01 23.55 -1.69
CA PRO A 56 22.40 24.19 -2.94
C PRO A 56 21.19 24.41 -3.87
N LYS A 57 21.24 25.45 -4.70
CA LYS A 57 20.17 25.72 -5.68
C LYS A 57 19.88 24.48 -6.52
N ILE A 58 18.60 24.13 -6.60
CA ILE A 58 18.11 23.11 -7.51
C ILE A 58 17.84 23.79 -8.86
N ASN A 59 18.44 23.27 -9.92
CA ASN A 59 18.24 23.75 -11.29
C ASN A 59 16.84 23.37 -11.79
N HIS A 60 16.30 24.18 -12.70
CA HIS A 60 15.05 23.87 -13.40
C HIS A 60 15.20 22.55 -14.20
N PRO A 61 14.26 21.59 -14.07
CA PRO A 61 14.30 20.32 -14.79
C PRO A 61 14.32 20.51 -16.31
N GLY A 62 15.25 19.85 -16.99
CA GLY A 62 15.46 19.98 -18.43
C GLY A 62 16.31 21.17 -18.84
N SER A 63 16.66 22.09 -17.92
CA SER A 63 17.52 23.24 -18.23
C SER A 63 18.92 22.82 -18.66
N LYS A 64 19.60 23.69 -19.42
CA LYS A 64 20.97 23.47 -19.86
C LYS A 64 21.94 23.27 -18.70
N ASP A 65 21.74 23.97 -17.59
CA ASP A 65 22.62 23.89 -16.43
C ASP A 65 22.47 22.53 -15.74
N GLN A 66 21.23 22.05 -15.55
CA GLN A 66 20.98 20.69 -15.05
C GLN A 66 21.60 19.61 -15.95
N LEU A 67 21.40 19.69 -17.28
CA LEU A 67 21.96 18.68 -18.19
C LEU A 67 23.50 18.72 -18.25
N LYS A 68 24.10 19.90 -18.10
CA LYS A 68 25.56 20.04 -18.00
C LYS A 68 26.12 19.42 -16.73
N GLU A 69 25.40 19.53 -15.63
CA GLU A 69 25.81 18.93 -14.37
C GLU A 69 25.76 17.40 -14.46
N VAL A 70 24.69 16.84 -15.04
CA VAL A 70 24.63 15.39 -15.32
C VAL A 70 25.79 14.97 -16.25
N TRP A 71 26.07 15.74 -17.29
CA TRP A 71 27.19 15.51 -18.22
C TRP A 71 28.56 15.52 -17.53
N GLU A 72 28.79 16.40 -16.56
CA GLU A 72 30.04 16.47 -15.82
C GLU A 72 30.13 15.37 -14.75
N GLU A 73 29.09 15.24 -13.92
CA GLU A 73 29.15 14.42 -12.70
C GLU A 73 28.76 12.96 -12.92
N ALA A 74 27.75 12.70 -13.76
CA ALA A 74 27.29 11.34 -14.04
C ALA A 74 28.08 10.72 -15.20
N ASP A 75 28.30 11.48 -16.28
CA ASP A 75 28.99 10.98 -17.48
C ASP A 75 30.51 11.16 -17.43
N GLY A 76 31.03 12.02 -16.55
CA GLY A 76 32.46 12.28 -16.42
C GLY A 76 33.08 13.02 -17.61
N LEU A 77 32.28 13.83 -18.32
CA LEU A 77 32.67 14.55 -19.52
C LEU A 77 32.95 16.04 -19.24
N ASP A 78 33.77 16.68 -20.08
CA ASP A 78 34.11 18.10 -19.88
C ASP A 78 32.87 18.99 -20.12
N PRO A 79 32.47 19.84 -19.16
CA PRO A 79 31.31 20.73 -19.31
C PRO A 79 31.45 21.76 -20.43
N ASN A 80 32.67 22.05 -20.90
CA ASN A 80 32.93 22.93 -22.04
C ASN A 80 32.59 22.26 -23.38
N ASP A 81 32.61 20.93 -23.44
CA ASP A 81 32.30 20.14 -24.63
C ASP A 81 30.82 19.70 -24.69
N PHE A 82 29.99 20.24 -23.79
CA PHE A 82 28.58 19.90 -23.71
C PHE A 82 27.88 20.09 -25.06
N SER A 83 27.23 19.02 -25.52
CA SER A 83 26.43 19.00 -26.73
C SER A 83 25.11 18.31 -26.46
N ALA A 84 24.00 19.04 -26.57
CA ALA A 84 22.65 18.48 -26.38
C ALA A 84 22.41 17.25 -27.27
N LYS A 85 22.92 17.26 -28.50
CA LYS A 85 22.79 16.12 -29.41
C LYS A 85 23.51 14.86 -28.88
N THR A 86 24.70 15.03 -28.31
CA THR A 86 25.44 13.91 -27.72
C THR A 86 24.80 13.47 -26.41
N PHE A 87 24.36 14.43 -25.59
CA PHE A 87 23.65 14.19 -24.35
C PHE A 87 22.42 13.29 -24.56
N PHE A 88 21.57 13.63 -25.53
CA PHE A 88 20.37 12.83 -25.87
C PHE A 88 20.74 11.39 -26.19
N LYS A 89 21.74 11.18 -27.05
CA LYS A 89 22.18 9.84 -27.46
C LYS A 89 22.81 9.03 -26.34
N LEU A 90 23.41 9.71 -25.36
CA LEU A 90 24.05 9.06 -24.23
C LEU A 90 23.01 8.55 -23.23
N HIS A 91 21.89 9.27 -23.12
CA HIS A 91 20.79 8.98 -22.20
C HIS A 91 19.62 8.23 -22.84
N ASP A 92 19.73 7.87 -24.12
CA ASP A 92 18.94 6.84 -24.80
C ASP A 92 19.79 5.54 -24.86
N PRO A 93 19.96 4.82 -23.73
CA PRO A 93 20.82 3.63 -23.67
C PRO A 93 20.29 2.47 -24.51
N ASN A 94 18.97 2.45 -24.75
CA ASN A 94 18.31 1.41 -25.50
C ASN A 94 18.35 1.68 -27.03
N ASN A 95 18.69 2.92 -27.42
CA ASN A 95 18.83 3.44 -28.78
C ASN A 95 17.56 3.27 -29.62
N ASP A 96 16.39 3.50 -29.02
CA ASP A 96 15.09 3.54 -29.71
C ASP A 96 14.77 4.91 -30.30
N GLY A 97 15.57 5.93 -29.99
CA GLY A 97 15.45 7.29 -30.51
C GLY A 97 14.55 8.19 -29.67
N PHE A 98 14.14 7.75 -28.48
CA PHE A 98 13.31 8.47 -27.55
C PHE A 98 13.95 8.52 -26.16
N LEU A 99 13.52 9.49 -25.35
CA LEU A 99 13.74 9.45 -23.90
C LEU A 99 12.40 9.16 -23.24
N ASP A 100 12.31 8.03 -22.55
CA ASP A 100 11.15 7.65 -21.77
C ASP A 100 11.17 8.24 -20.35
N GLU A 101 10.13 7.93 -19.58
CA GLU A 101 9.96 8.44 -18.22
C GLU A 101 11.08 8.01 -17.28
N ASN A 102 11.54 6.77 -17.38
CA ASN A 102 12.59 6.25 -16.51
C ASN A 102 13.94 6.88 -16.86
N GLU A 103 14.19 7.06 -18.16
CA GLU A 103 15.39 7.72 -18.68
C GLU A 103 15.46 9.18 -18.23
N LEU A 104 14.34 9.90 -18.24
CA LEU A 104 14.25 11.26 -17.68
C LEU A 104 14.42 11.29 -16.17
N GLU A 105 13.71 10.42 -15.45
CA GLU A 105 13.78 10.33 -13.99
C GLU A 105 15.21 10.10 -13.49
N ALA A 106 16.01 9.31 -14.22
CA ALA A 106 17.41 9.09 -13.92
C ALA A 106 18.23 10.40 -13.92
N LEU A 107 17.92 11.35 -14.82
CA LEU A 107 18.60 12.64 -14.92
C LEU A 107 18.39 13.52 -13.69
N PHE A 108 17.27 13.37 -12.99
CA PHE A 108 16.94 14.21 -11.84
C PHE A 108 17.63 13.76 -10.56
N THR A 109 18.20 12.55 -10.52
CA THR A 109 18.79 12.00 -9.30
C THR A 109 19.87 12.90 -8.72
N ARG A 110 20.79 13.40 -9.56
CA ARG A 110 21.86 14.33 -9.12
C ARG A 110 21.32 15.64 -8.56
N GLU A 111 20.30 16.15 -9.22
CA GLU A 111 19.66 17.40 -8.87
C GLU A 111 18.95 17.30 -7.52
N LEU A 112 18.24 16.18 -7.27
CA LEU A 112 17.55 15.90 -6.02
C LEU A 112 18.51 15.56 -4.86
N GLU A 113 19.66 14.93 -5.13
CA GLU A 113 20.70 14.63 -4.13
C GLU A 113 21.28 15.90 -3.46
N LYS A 114 21.07 17.09 -4.05
CA LYS A 114 21.46 18.37 -3.43
C LYS A 114 20.61 18.71 -2.20
N ALA A 115 19.32 18.39 -2.24
CA ALA A 115 18.35 18.75 -1.21
C ALA A 115 17.93 17.58 -0.32
N TYR A 116 18.05 16.34 -0.82
CA TYR A 116 17.58 15.15 -0.13
C TYR A 116 18.71 14.15 0.09
N ASN A 117 18.93 13.77 1.35
CA ASN A 117 19.87 12.73 1.73
C ASN A 117 19.26 11.78 2.76
N SER A 118 19.10 10.51 2.41
CA SER A 118 18.57 9.45 3.29
C SER A 118 19.26 9.29 4.66
N LYS A 119 20.44 9.88 4.86
CA LYS A 119 21.17 9.85 6.14
C LYS A 119 20.80 11.01 7.08
N ASN A 120 20.17 12.05 6.56
CA ASN A 120 19.69 13.20 7.31
C ASN A 120 18.29 12.90 7.85
N GLU A 121 17.99 13.34 9.07
CA GLU A 121 16.66 13.10 9.69
C GLU A 121 15.63 14.10 9.14
N GLU A 122 16.08 15.26 8.68
CA GLU A 122 15.28 16.33 8.11
C GLU A 122 14.80 16.05 6.69
N ASP A 123 15.44 15.10 5.99
CA ASP A 123 15.19 14.85 4.57
C ASP A 123 14.25 13.66 4.40
N ASP A 124 13.09 13.90 3.81
CA ASP A 124 12.09 12.89 3.56
C ASP A 124 12.25 12.28 2.16
N MET A 125 12.52 10.97 2.09
CA MET A 125 12.71 10.30 0.80
C MET A 125 11.40 10.12 0.03
N ILE A 126 10.24 10.23 0.69
CA ILE A 126 8.93 10.24 0.02
C ILE A 126 8.73 11.58 -0.68
N GLU A 127 9.10 12.69 -0.03
CA GLU A 127 9.12 14.02 -0.66
C GLU A 127 10.08 14.05 -1.86
N MET A 128 11.27 13.44 -1.75
CA MET A 128 12.20 13.32 -2.87
C MET A 128 11.59 12.61 -4.10
N GLU A 129 10.84 11.52 -3.88
CA GLU A 129 10.21 10.77 -4.97
C GLU A 129 9.07 11.56 -5.61
N GLU A 130 8.26 12.24 -4.80
CA GLU A 130 7.25 13.17 -5.30
C GLU A 130 7.89 14.29 -6.13
N GLU A 131 9.01 14.84 -5.67
CA GLU A 131 9.75 15.86 -6.40
C GLU A 131 10.21 15.34 -7.76
N ARG A 132 10.73 14.12 -7.81
CA ARG A 132 11.11 13.47 -9.06
C ARG A 132 9.94 13.36 -10.04
N LEU A 133 8.77 12.96 -9.55
CA LEU A 133 7.54 12.88 -10.36
C LEU A 133 7.13 14.26 -10.89
N ARG A 134 7.16 15.30 -10.04
CA ARG A 134 6.88 16.68 -10.44
C ARG A 134 7.84 17.17 -11.51
N MET A 135 9.14 16.91 -11.36
CA MET A 135 10.16 17.26 -12.35
C MET A 135 9.89 16.56 -13.68
N ARG A 136 9.58 15.26 -13.66
CA ARG A 136 9.23 14.49 -14.87
C ARG A 136 8.00 15.04 -15.57
N GLU A 137 6.90 15.25 -14.84
CA GLU A 137 5.67 15.80 -15.39
C GLU A 137 5.89 17.17 -16.01
N HIS A 138 6.70 18.00 -15.35
CA HIS A 138 7.07 19.32 -15.85
C HIS A 138 7.83 19.23 -17.18
N VAL A 139 8.87 18.40 -17.25
CA VAL A 139 9.65 18.19 -18.48
C VAL A 139 8.79 17.63 -19.60
N MET A 140 7.94 16.64 -19.32
CA MET A 140 7.01 16.10 -20.32
C MET A 140 6.05 17.17 -20.83
N MET A 141 5.50 18.01 -19.96
CA MET A 141 4.61 19.10 -20.35
C MET A 141 5.29 20.13 -21.26
N GLU A 142 6.57 20.43 -21.04
CA GLU A 142 7.32 21.42 -21.82
C GLU A 142 7.81 20.88 -23.18
N ILE A 143 8.24 19.61 -23.21
CA ILE A 143 9.01 19.05 -24.34
C ILE A 143 8.17 18.11 -25.20
N ASP A 144 7.35 17.24 -24.61
CA ASP A 144 6.52 16.28 -25.34
C ASP A 144 5.30 17.00 -25.97
N LEU A 145 5.48 17.44 -27.22
CA LEU A 145 4.49 18.22 -27.95
C LEU A 145 3.32 17.37 -28.41
N ASN A 146 3.58 16.08 -28.66
CA ASN A 146 2.62 15.17 -29.26
C ASN A 146 1.84 14.35 -28.22
N LYS A 147 2.29 14.35 -26.96
CA LYS A 147 1.70 13.72 -25.78
C LYS A 147 1.69 12.20 -25.84
N ASP A 148 2.72 11.60 -26.42
CA ASP A 148 2.92 10.15 -26.42
C ASP A 148 3.73 9.65 -25.22
N ARG A 149 4.15 10.55 -24.32
CA ARG A 149 4.97 10.29 -23.12
C ARG A 149 6.37 9.78 -23.49
N LEU A 150 6.86 10.18 -24.66
CA LEU A 150 8.20 9.93 -25.13
C LEU A 150 8.76 11.24 -25.68
N ILE A 151 9.99 11.57 -25.31
CA ILE A 151 10.64 12.75 -25.89
C ILE A 151 11.45 12.31 -27.10
N SER A 152 10.97 12.65 -28.29
CA SER A 152 11.71 12.39 -29.52
C SER A 152 12.93 13.31 -29.66
N TRP A 153 13.89 12.89 -30.49
CA TRP A 153 15.04 13.72 -30.85
C TRP A 153 14.62 15.12 -31.38
N ASP A 154 13.59 15.19 -32.22
CA ASP A 154 13.14 16.44 -32.83
C ASP A 154 12.55 17.39 -31.78
N GLU A 155 11.74 16.86 -30.84
CA GLU A 155 11.16 17.62 -29.73
C GLU A 155 12.24 18.17 -28.81
N PHE A 156 13.18 17.31 -28.41
CA PHE A 156 14.30 17.72 -27.56
C PHE A 156 15.16 18.80 -28.23
N MET A 157 15.51 18.64 -29.50
CA MET A 157 16.30 19.65 -30.22
C MET A 157 15.56 20.97 -30.40
N LYS A 158 14.24 20.92 -30.60
CA LYS A 158 13.43 22.13 -30.62
C LYS A 158 13.43 22.82 -29.26
N TYR A 159 13.29 22.06 -28.17
CA TYR A 159 13.32 22.58 -26.80
C TYR A 159 14.66 23.26 -26.46
N THR A 160 15.79 22.74 -26.94
CA THR A 160 17.10 23.36 -26.66
C THR A 160 17.31 24.78 -27.23
N ASN A 161 16.38 25.26 -28.06
CA ASN A 161 16.37 26.62 -28.57
C ASN A 161 15.36 27.54 -27.83
N GLN A 162 14.63 27.01 -26.85
CA GLN A 162 13.65 27.76 -26.06
C GLN A 162 14.32 28.48 -24.88
N LYS A 163 13.60 29.43 -24.28
CA LYS A 163 14.13 30.28 -23.19
C LYS A 163 14.34 29.44 -21.93
N GLU A 164 13.40 28.55 -21.67
CA GLU A 164 13.31 27.64 -20.53
C GLU A 164 14.53 26.71 -20.46
N PHE A 165 15.08 26.31 -21.61
CA PHE A 165 16.33 25.56 -21.66
C PHE A 165 17.56 26.44 -21.36
N LEU A 166 17.56 27.69 -21.81
CA LEU A 166 18.74 28.57 -21.78
C LEU A 166 18.87 29.36 -20.47
N GLU A 167 17.76 29.61 -19.79
CA GLU A 167 17.67 30.40 -18.57
C GLU A 167 17.19 29.52 -17.43
N ASP A 168 18.09 29.24 -16.48
CA ASP A 168 17.76 28.47 -15.29
C ASP A 168 17.15 29.37 -14.19
N GLU A 169 15.81 29.37 -14.14
CA GLU A 169 15.05 30.07 -13.11
C GLU A 169 15.12 29.36 -11.74
N GLY A 170 15.63 28.13 -11.71
CA GLY A 170 15.64 27.26 -10.53
C GLY A 170 14.34 26.50 -10.33
N TRP A 171 14.36 25.55 -9.39
CA TRP A 171 13.22 24.71 -9.08
C TRP A 171 12.72 24.93 -7.66
N GLU A 172 11.41 25.13 -7.51
CA GLU A 172 10.73 25.27 -6.21
C GLU A 172 10.31 23.88 -5.68
N THR A 173 10.92 23.47 -4.56
CA THR A 173 10.70 22.19 -3.90
C THR A 173 9.31 22.07 -3.27
N VAL A 174 8.90 20.83 -2.97
CA VAL A 174 7.60 20.52 -2.39
C VAL A 174 7.38 21.17 -1.02
N ASP A 175 8.44 21.45 -0.26
CA ASP A 175 8.33 22.05 1.07
C ASP A 175 8.06 23.58 1.04
N GLU A 176 8.23 24.21 -0.13
CA GLU A 176 7.93 25.64 -0.32
C GLU A 176 6.43 25.91 -0.50
N LYS A 177 5.68 24.93 -1.01
CA LYS A 177 4.23 25.03 -1.25
C LYS A 177 3.47 23.95 -0.49
N PRO A 178 2.51 24.32 0.38
CA PRO A 178 1.71 23.32 1.09
C PRO A 178 1.00 22.36 0.13
N ALA A 179 1.19 21.05 0.33
CA ALA A 179 0.54 20.01 -0.47
C ALA A 179 -0.99 19.96 -0.25
N PHE A 180 -1.47 20.46 0.89
CA PHE A 180 -2.89 20.46 1.27
C PHE A 180 -3.30 21.77 1.95
N SER A 181 -4.61 22.05 1.95
CA SER A 181 -5.19 23.17 2.70
C SER A 181 -5.60 22.76 4.13
N GLU A 182 -5.73 23.72 5.04
CA GLU A 182 -6.20 23.44 6.41
C GLU A 182 -7.60 22.80 6.41
N GLU A 183 -8.47 23.18 5.48
CA GLU A 183 -9.78 22.56 5.31
C GLU A 183 -9.68 21.10 4.85
N GLU A 184 -8.76 20.77 3.94
CA GLU A 184 -8.48 19.40 3.52
C GLU A 184 -7.95 18.56 4.69
N LEU A 185 -7.06 19.12 5.51
CA LEU A 185 -6.55 18.45 6.71
C LEU A 185 -7.66 18.18 7.72
N GLN A 186 -8.52 19.16 8.02
CA GLN A 186 -9.64 18.97 8.95
C GLN A 186 -10.64 17.91 8.47
N GLU A 187 -10.90 17.87 7.16
CA GLU A 187 -11.69 16.81 6.54
C GLU A 187 -11.04 15.45 6.74
N PHE A 188 -9.73 15.34 6.49
CA PHE A 188 -8.96 14.13 6.65
C PHE A 188 -8.93 13.64 8.10
N GLU A 189 -8.68 14.52 9.07
CA GLU A 189 -8.71 14.21 10.51
C GLU A 189 -10.10 13.70 10.96
N ARG A 190 -11.17 14.29 10.42
CA ARG A 190 -12.54 13.82 10.70
C ARG A 190 -12.77 12.41 10.17
N GLN A 191 -12.31 12.13 8.95
CA GLN A 191 -12.40 10.80 8.35
C GLN A 191 -11.55 9.77 9.11
N LEU A 192 -10.34 10.14 9.57
CA LEU A 192 -9.50 9.28 10.41
C LEU A 192 -10.23 8.90 11.70
N LEU A 193 -10.85 9.87 12.38
CA LEU A 193 -11.59 9.61 13.61
C LEU A 193 -12.80 8.68 13.37
N GLU A 194 -13.55 8.91 12.30
CA GLU A 194 -14.69 8.04 11.92
C GLU A 194 -14.22 6.61 11.63
N ASN A 195 -13.14 6.45 10.86
CA ASN A 195 -12.53 5.16 10.55
C ASN A 195 -12.03 4.45 11.82
N GLU A 196 -11.40 5.18 12.75
CA GLU A 196 -10.93 4.63 14.02
C GLU A 196 -12.09 4.12 14.88
N MET A 197 -13.19 4.89 14.96
CA MET A 197 -14.42 4.47 15.65
C MET A 197 -15.03 3.23 15.00
N GLU A 198 -15.09 3.17 13.67
CA GLU A 198 -15.61 2.01 12.95
C GLU A 198 -14.74 0.77 13.19
N LEU A 199 -13.42 0.92 13.17
CA LEU A 199 -12.47 -0.16 13.42
C LEU A 199 -12.58 -0.67 14.85
N LYS A 200 -12.73 0.22 15.85
CA LYS A 200 -13.00 -0.16 17.25
C LYS A 200 -14.28 -0.98 17.38
N ARG A 201 -15.34 -0.59 16.67
CA ARG A 201 -16.62 -1.33 16.64
C ARG A 201 -16.43 -2.73 16.03
N LYS A 202 -15.79 -2.81 14.85
CA LYS A 202 -15.49 -4.08 14.18
C LYS A 202 -14.60 -4.99 15.04
N ALA A 203 -13.59 -4.44 15.71
CA ALA A 203 -12.72 -5.18 16.62
C ALA A 203 -13.49 -5.75 17.82
N HIS A 204 -14.40 -4.96 18.42
CA HIS A 204 -15.26 -5.41 19.49
C HIS A 204 -16.20 -6.55 19.05
N GLU A 205 -16.80 -6.41 17.86
CA GLU A 205 -17.67 -7.45 17.30
C GLU A 205 -16.90 -8.75 16.99
N LEU A 206 -15.72 -8.64 16.39
CA LEU A 206 -14.84 -9.78 16.12
C LEU A 206 -14.40 -10.47 17.42
N HIS A 207 -14.12 -9.69 18.47
CA HIS A 207 -13.80 -10.24 19.79
C HIS A 207 -14.96 -11.06 20.36
N LYS A 208 -16.19 -10.54 20.28
CA LYS A 208 -17.39 -11.26 20.71
C LYS A 208 -17.61 -12.56 19.91
N GLN A 209 -17.45 -12.50 18.58
CA GLN A 209 -17.55 -13.70 17.73
C GLN A 209 -16.50 -14.74 18.10
N LYS A 210 -15.27 -14.32 18.42
CA LYS A 210 -14.20 -15.22 18.89
C LYS A 210 -14.61 -15.90 20.20
N GLU A 211 -15.15 -15.18 21.18
CA GLU A 211 -15.63 -15.77 22.43
C GLU A 211 -16.75 -16.80 22.21
N GLU A 212 -17.71 -16.50 21.33
CA GLU A 212 -18.79 -17.42 20.98
C GLU A 212 -18.28 -18.69 20.30
N LEU A 213 -17.29 -18.56 19.41
CA LEU A 213 -16.65 -19.71 18.76
C LEU A 213 -15.88 -20.58 19.75
N VAL A 214 -15.18 -19.97 20.71
CA VAL A 214 -14.50 -20.71 21.79
C VAL A 214 -15.52 -21.51 22.61
N LYS A 215 -16.64 -20.90 23.03
CA LYS A 215 -17.71 -21.61 23.76
C LYS A 215 -18.30 -22.76 22.94
N LYS A 216 -18.58 -22.55 21.65
CA LYS A 216 -19.06 -23.63 20.76
C LYS A 216 -18.05 -24.76 20.63
N HIS A 217 -16.77 -24.43 20.57
CA HIS A 217 -15.69 -25.41 20.50
C HIS A 217 -15.62 -26.28 21.76
N GLU A 218 -15.69 -25.66 22.95
CA GLU A 218 -15.71 -26.37 24.24
C GLU A 218 -16.92 -27.31 24.34
N VAL A 219 -18.12 -26.85 23.97
CA VAL A 219 -19.33 -27.68 23.96
C VAL A 219 -19.18 -28.87 23.00
N HIS A 220 -18.65 -28.64 21.79
CA HIS A 220 -18.43 -29.69 20.81
C HIS A 220 -17.39 -30.72 21.29
N GLN A 221 -16.32 -30.28 21.97
CA GLN A 221 -15.34 -31.19 22.57
C GLN A 221 -15.98 -32.06 23.66
N ALA A 222 -16.74 -31.46 24.58
CA ALA A 222 -17.45 -32.19 25.63
C ALA A 222 -18.42 -33.24 25.04
N LEU A 223 -19.20 -32.88 24.02
CA LEU A 223 -20.10 -33.82 23.34
C LEU A 223 -19.34 -34.98 22.69
N LYS A 224 -18.16 -34.71 22.11
CA LYS A 224 -17.32 -35.75 21.50
C LYS A 224 -16.76 -36.72 22.55
N GLU A 225 -16.37 -36.21 23.71
CA GLU A 225 -15.92 -37.04 24.83
C GLU A 225 -17.05 -37.92 25.37
N GLU A 226 -18.24 -37.36 25.58
CA GLU A 226 -19.42 -38.10 26.03
C GLU A 226 -19.80 -39.21 25.04
N LEU A 227 -19.82 -38.90 23.74
CA LEU A 227 -20.07 -39.89 22.69
C LEU A 227 -19.05 -41.04 22.71
N ASN A 228 -17.77 -40.74 22.96
CA ASN A 228 -16.73 -41.75 23.07
C ASN A 228 -16.93 -42.64 24.30
N GLN A 229 -17.31 -42.06 25.45
CA GLN A 229 -17.63 -42.82 26.66
C GLN A 229 -18.81 -43.76 26.43
N VAL A 230 -19.89 -43.28 25.81
CA VAL A 230 -21.07 -44.11 25.48
C VAL A 230 -20.69 -45.27 24.55
N LYS A 231 -19.86 -45.01 23.52
CA LYS A 231 -19.36 -46.06 22.63
C LYS A 231 -18.58 -47.14 23.38
N GLN A 232 -17.67 -46.75 24.27
CA GLN A 232 -16.92 -47.70 25.10
C GLN A 232 -17.85 -48.55 25.96
N HIS A 233 -18.85 -47.94 26.61
CA HIS A 233 -19.81 -48.66 27.45
C HIS A 233 -20.68 -49.66 26.66
N ILE A 234 -21.05 -49.32 25.42
CA ILE A 234 -21.77 -50.24 24.53
C ILE A 234 -20.88 -51.41 24.11
N GLU A 235 -19.60 -51.15 23.82
CA GLU A 235 -18.62 -52.18 23.47
C GLU A 235 -18.39 -53.17 24.63
N GLU A 236 -18.24 -52.66 25.86
CA GLU A 236 -18.13 -53.47 27.09
C GLU A 236 -19.38 -54.34 27.32
N LYS A 237 -20.58 -53.76 27.14
CA LYS A 237 -21.84 -54.51 27.24
C LYS A 237 -21.97 -55.60 26.17
N LYS A 238 -21.46 -55.38 24.96
CA LYS A 238 -21.41 -56.42 23.91
C LYS A 238 -20.47 -57.56 24.29
N GLN A 239 -19.33 -57.27 24.91
CA GLN A 239 -18.39 -58.29 25.36
C GLN A 239 -18.94 -59.13 26.53
N GLN A 240 -19.71 -58.52 27.44
CA GLN A 240 -20.35 -59.27 28.54
C GLN A 240 -21.52 -60.18 28.08
N LYS A 241 -22.22 -59.83 26.99
CA LYS A 241 -23.26 -60.68 26.38
C LYS A 241 -22.73 -61.88 25.57
N ASN A 242 -21.42 -61.99 25.36
CA ASN A 242 -20.77 -63.13 24.69
C ASN A 242 -20.25 -64.19 25.67
N THR A 243 -20.97 -64.44 26.77
CA THR A 243 -20.79 -65.66 27.59
C THR A 243 -21.75 -66.75 27.11
N PRO A 244 -21.27 -67.97 26.78
CA PRO A 244 -22.14 -69.03 26.25
C PRO A 244 -23.06 -69.56 27.36
N ALA A 245 -24.38 -69.42 27.17
CA ALA A 245 -25.36 -70.04 28.05
C ALA A 245 -25.39 -71.58 27.84
N PRO A 246 -25.53 -72.39 28.91
CA PRO A 246 -25.69 -73.85 28.81
C PRO A 246 -27.09 -74.21 28.24
N PRO A 247 -27.28 -75.42 27.72
CA PRO A 247 -28.45 -75.75 26.90
C PRO A 247 -29.69 -75.91 27.80
N VAL A 248 -30.76 -75.17 27.49
CA VAL A 248 -32.06 -75.32 28.13
C VAL A 248 -32.99 -76.11 27.21
N LYS A 249 -33.55 -77.19 27.75
CA LYS A 249 -34.69 -77.92 27.19
C LYS A 249 -35.97 -77.09 27.39
N ASP A 250 -36.69 -76.84 26.30
CA ASP A 250 -38.08 -76.38 26.24
C ASP A 250 -39.02 -77.35 27.00
N PRO A 251 -40.27 -77.00 27.42
CA PRO A 251 -41.28 -76.45 26.51
C PRO A 251 -42.28 -75.40 27.05
N SER A 252 -42.67 -74.50 26.14
CA SER A 252 -44.07 -74.08 25.84
C SER A 252 -44.83 -73.14 26.79
N LEU A 253 -45.33 -72.01 26.23
CA LEU A 253 -46.74 -71.89 25.78
C LEU A 253 -47.09 -70.52 25.16
N LYS A 254 -47.63 -70.58 23.93
CA LYS A 254 -48.67 -69.74 23.27
C LYS A 254 -48.30 -68.31 22.82
N LEU A 255 -48.12 -68.10 21.50
CA LEU A 255 -49.12 -67.76 20.46
C LEU A 255 -49.63 -66.30 20.50
N GLN A 256 -48.94 -65.40 19.79
CA GLN A 256 -49.33 -64.68 18.54
C GLN A 256 -50.84 -64.57 18.13
N PRO A 257 -51.29 -63.63 17.24
CA PRO A 257 -50.57 -62.55 16.53
C PRO A 257 -51.44 -61.24 16.38
N PRO A 258 -51.31 -60.36 15.34
CA PRO A 258 -51.03 -58.93 15.54
C PRO A 258 -52.12 -58.00 14.95
N GLU A 259 -52.08 -56.71 15.31
CA GLU A 259 -52.84 -55.68 14.60
C GLU A 259 -51.93 -54.85 13.69
N SER A 260 -52.50 -54.58 12.52
CA SER A 260 -52.05 -53.85 11.33
C SER A 260 -51.42 -52.47 11.56
N ALA A 261 -50.35 -52.16 10.82
CA ALA A 261 -50.38 -51.26 9.66
C ALA A 261 -48.94 -50.96 9.17
N GLN A 262 -48.71 -51.16 7.88
CA GLN A 262 -47.49 -50.82 7.12
C GLN A 262 -47.56 -49.35 6.60
N PRO A 263 -46.71 -48.89 5.66
CA PRO A 263 -45.24 -48.83 5.59
C PRO A 263 -44.67 -47.47 5.09
N LEU A 264 -43.34 -47.45 4.88
CA LEU A 264 -42.54 -46.80 3.81
C LEU A 264 -41.62 -45.66 4.29
N SER A 265 -40.49 -45.34 3.67
CA SER A 265 -39.48 -46.00 2.82
C SER A 265 -38.52 -44.88 2.39
N THR A 266 -37.21 -45.17 2.38
CA THR A 266 -36.14 -44.63 1.52
C THR A 266 -35.97 -43.11 1.32
N GLY A 267 -34.76 -42.63 1.61
CA GLY A 267 -34.37 -41.23 1.38
C GLY A 267 -33.72 -40.93 0.02
N HIS A 268 -33.43 -39.64 -0.19
CA HIS A 268 -32.22 -39.12 -0.87
C HIS A 268 -32.09 -37.60 -0.61
N LEU A 269 -30.86 -37.09 -0.77
CA LEU A 269 -30.31 -35.77 -0.44
C LEU A 269 -30.94 -34.56 -1.17
N PRO A 270 -30.58 -33.32 -0.76
CA PRO A 270 -29.65 -32.51 -1.56
C PRO A 270 -28.53 -31.88 -0.69
N ASP A 271 -27.26 -31.95 -1.09
CA ASP A 271 -26.51 -31.14 -2.08
C ASP A 271 -26.03 -29.77 -1.52
N SER A 272 -24.72 -29.61 -1.53
CA SER A 272 -23.94 -28.51 -0.98
C SER A 272 -23.27 -27.75 -2.12
N GLY A 273 -23.77 -26.56 -2.44
CA GLY A 273 -23.15 -25.66 -3.42
C GLY A 273 -21.96 -24.92 -2.81
N ILE A 274 -20.75 -25.31 -3.23
CA ILE A 274 -19.53 -24.51 -3.11
C ILE A 274 -19.27 -23.90 -4.49
N SER A 275 -19.29 -22.58 -4.60
CA SER A 275 -18.78 -21.87 -5.79
C SER A 275 -17.30 -21.55 -5.59
N GLN A 276 -16.46 -22.10 -6.46
CA GLN A 276 -15.17 -21.52 -6.85
C GLN A 276 -15.32 -21.01 -8.29
N SER A 277 -14.97 -19.74 -8.51
CA SER A 277 -14.51 -19.26 -9.81
C SER A 277 -13.65 -18.03 -9.58
N LEU A 278 -12.34 -18.23 -9.72
CA LEU A 278 -11.30 -17.22 -9.85
C LEU A 278 -10.79 -17.38 -11.30
N LEU A 279 -11.10 -16.39 -12.12
CA LEU A 279 -10.40 -15.97 -13.33
C LEU A 279 -10.66 -14.47 -13.46
#